data_AF-A0A5C6IYX8-F1
#
_entry.id   AF-A0A5C6IYX8-F1
#
_cell.length_a   1.000
_cell.length_b   1.000
_cell.length_c   1.000
_cell.angle_alpha   90.00
_cell.angle_beta   90.00
_cell.angle_gamma   90.00
#
_symmetry.space_group_name_H-M   'P 1'
#
loop_
_entity.id
_entity.type
_entity.pdbx_description
1 polymer ?
#
loop_
_entity_poly.entity_id
_entity_poly.type
_entity_poly.pdbx_seq_one_letter_code
_entity_poly.pdbx_strand_id
1 'polypeptide(L)'
;MWSSLRPPSQSVVGPAGAGRGARGCEGFDLVGPEVVETAVPVVQFGRGVVVHGHGEPHAAVHVVEHPGDRGGSPGQEHVLGIGTARTRPAITASCPPGTQVNLWAPHFSGTARLASGTDTAVFRSMTGRSLAAMEPLGQAPASGRVRIELVPDRPGRVPPGAVGCLDTARLDAAAARLTATGATAVTVSDGTLHAQLPPGSKGLAVVAAPRIAGWRCAAGDGPARPARQYHGLIAVPLDAGQTSLTCTFHPPGLRLGTTVGLASLTVLLLLTAGAAVRRRRTPAPAPTTPPAPRERATAAP
;
A
#
# COMPACT_ATOMS: atom_id res chain seq x y z
N MET A 1 11.98 -12.03 -43.61
CA MET A 1 10.90 -11.60 -44.51
C MET A 1 10.28 -10.35 -43.91
N TRP A 2 10.62 -9.20 -44.49
CA TRP A 2 10.21 -7.86 -44.08
C TRP A 2 8.74 -7.57 -44.38
N SER A 3 8.09 -6.75 -43.56
CA SER A 3 7.09 -5.71 -43.92
C SER A 3 6.66 -5.02 -42.61
N SER A 4 7.23 -3.87 -42.26
CA SER A 4 6.94 -2.49 -42.72
C SER A 4 5.77 -1.83 -41.96
N LEU A 5 6.17 -0.84 -41.15
CA LEU A 5 5.35 0.17 -40.47
C LEU A 5 4.44 0.96 -41.43
N ARG A 6 3.25 1.36 -40.93
CA ARG A 6 2.62 2.67 -41.21
C ARG A 6 1.86 3.16 -39.97
N PRO A 7 2.06 4.42 -39.53
CA PRO A 7 1.20 5.08 -38.55
C PRO A 7 0.03 5.81 -39.24
N PRO A 8 -1.08 6.10 -38.52
CA PRO A 8 -2.16 6.91 -39.08
C PRO A 8 -1.82 8.41 -39.05
N SER A 9 -2.19 9.04 -40.16
CA SER A 9 -2.17 10.45 -40.52
C SER A 9 -2.95 11.35 -39.55
N GLN A 10 -2.34 12.47 -39.17
CA GLN A 10 -3.01 13.63 -38.60
C GLN A 10 -3.54 14.52 -39.73
N SER A 11 -4.82 14.89 -39.68
CA SER A 11 -5.42 15.90 -40.57
C SER A 11 -5.48 17.24 -39.86
N VAL A 12 -4.66 18.17 -40.33
CA VAL A 12 -4.69 19.59 -40.01
C VAL A 12 -5.74 20.25 -40.90
N VAL A 13 -6.67 21.00 -40.30
CA VAL A 13 -7.55 21.94 -41.03
C VAL A 13 -7.26 23.33 -40.48
N GLY A 14 -6.66 24.17 -41.31
CA GLY A 14 -6.54 25.61 -41.13
C GLY A 14 -7.42 26.39 -42.14
N PRO A 15 -7.59 27.71 -41.96
CA PRO A 15 -8.83 28.41 -42.29
C PRO A 15 -8.72 29.41 -43.48
N ALA A 16 -9.88 29.79 -44.06
CA ALA A 16 -10.15 31.00 -44.85
C ALA A 16 -11.64 30.96 -45.26
N GLY A 17 -12.45 32.02 -45.37
CA GLY A 17 -12.33 33.47 -45.26
C GLY A 17 -13.76 34.05 -45.31
N ALA A 18 -13.99 35.23 -44.72
CA ALA A 18 -14.25 36.49 -45.44
C ALA A 18 -15.75 36.92 -45.56
N GLY A 19 -16.16 37.83 -44.66
CA GLY A 19 -16.73 39.16 -44.95
C GLY A 19 -18.18 39.31 -45.46
N ARG A 20 -19.02 40.02 -44.69
CA ARG A 20 -19.47 41.43 -44.96
C ARG A 20 -20.70 41.89 -44.13
N GLY A 21 -20.72 43.19 -43.82
CA GLY A 21 -21.91 44.04 -43.56
C GLY A 21 -22.22 44.28 -42.07
N ALA A 22 -21.72 45.31 -41.36
CA ALA A 22 -21.87 46.77 -41.47
C ALA A 22 -23.20 47.35 -40.92
N ARG A 23 -23.15 48.09 -39.78
CA ARG A 23 -23.42 49.55 -39.62
C ARG A 23 -24.02 49.95 -38.25
N GLY A 24 -23.53 51.09 -37.73
CA GLY A 24 -24.11 51.94 -36.67
C GLY A 24 -23.13 52.24 -35.52
N CYS A 25 -22.24 53.26 -35.62
CA CYS A 25 -22.40 54.66 -35.13
C CYS A 25 -22.40 54.72 -33.58
N GLU A 26 -21.56 55.42 -32.80
CA GLU A 26 -20.60 56.55 -32.87
C GLU A 26 -19.57 56.29 -31.72
N GLY A 27 -18.27 56.62 -31.73
CA GLY A 27 -17.65 57.92 -31.97
C GLY A 27 -17.17 58.54 -30.64
N PHE A 28 -15.92 58.29 -30.23
CA PHE A 28 -15.00 59.26 -29.60
C PHE A 28 -13.58 58.67 -29.54
N ASP A 29 -12.65 59.40 -30.13
CA ASP A 29 -11.24 59.07 -30.35
C ASP A 29 -10.41 60.10 -29.57
N LEU A 30 -9.51 59.68 -28.68
CA LEU A 30 -8.45 60.53 -28.10
C LEU A 30 -7.31 59.69 -27.48
N VAL A 31 -6.15 59.72 -28.16
CA VAL A 31 -4.75 59.73 -27.66
C VAL A 31 -4.02 58.41 -27.31
N GLY A 32 -3.01 58.08 -28.14
CA GLY A 32 -1.66 57.59 -27.74
C GLY A 32 -1.46 56.08 -27.48
N PRO A 33 -0.31 55.47 -27.87
CA PRO A 33 -0.13 54.02 -27.90
C PRO A 33 0.26 53.51 -26.51
N GLU A 34 -0.74 53.17 -25.69
CA GLU A 34 -0.50 52.37 -24.51
C GLU A 34 -0.76 50.90 -24.85
N VAL A 35 0.26 50.08 -24.61
CA VAL A 35 0.17 48.64 -24.68
C VAL A 35 -0.93 48.19 -23.73
N VAL A 36 -2.15 47.98 -24.25
CA VAL A 36 -3.16 47.20 -23.54
C VAL A 36 -2.77 45.75 -23.76
N GLU A 37 -1.75 45.35 -23.00
CA GLU A 37 -1.57 43.98 -22.58
C GLU A 37 -2.95 43.52 -22.13
N THR A 38 -3.56 42.60 -22.90
CA THR A 38 -4.76 41.93 -22.42
C THR A 38 -4.28 41.18 -21.20
N ALA A 39 -4.45 41.80 -20.03
CA ALA A 39 -4.44 41.08 -18.79
C ALA A 39 -5.55 40.04 -18.97
N VAL A 40 -5.17 38.86 -19.47
CA VAL A 40 -5.82 37.64 -19.04
C VAL A 40 -5.75 37.79 -17.53
N PRO A 41 -6.87 38.00 -16.82
CA PRO A 41 -6.80 37.91 -15.39
C PRO A 41 -6.41 36.46 -15.16
N VAL A 42 -5.12 36.22 -14.91
CA VAL A 42 -4.69 34.98 -14.29
C VAL A 42 -5.24 35.10 -12.89
N VAL A 43 -6.52 34.77 -12.75
CA VAL A 43 -7.14 34.66 -11.46
C VAL A 43 -6.55 33.38 -10.89
N GLN A 44 -5.51 33.57 -10.11
CA GLN A 44 -4.86 32.51 -9.37
C GLN A 44 -5.82 32.11 -8.25
N PHE A 45 -6.70 31.16 -8.52
CA PHE A 45 -7.65 30.64 -7.54
C PHE A 45 -6.94 29.62 -6.65
N GLY A 46 -6.52 30.05 -5.47
CA GLY A 46 -6.21 29.14 -4.38
C GLY A 46 -7.48 28.42 -3.88
N ARG A 47 -7.34 27.12 -3.58
CA ARG A 47 -8.34 26.23 -2.93
C ARG A 47 -9.80 26.41 -3.42
N GLY A 48 -10.17 25.64 -4.45
CA GLY A 48 -11.55 25.20 -4.74
C GLY A 48 -12.61 26.30 -4.83
N VAL A 49 -12.98 26.69 -6.06
CA VAL A 49 -14.07 27.64 -6.28
C VAL A 49 -15.41 26.89 -6.34
N VAL A 50 -16.35 27.31 -5.50
CA VAL A 50 -17.78 26.98 -5.61
C VAL A 50 -18.51 28.23 -6.04
N VAL A 51 -19.06 28.25 -7.26
CA VAL A 51 -19.85 29.39 -7.75
C VAL A 51 -21.29 29.20 -7.33
N HIS A 52 -21.77 30.04 -6.42
CA HIS A 52 -23.15 30.04 -5.96
C HIS A 52 -24.01 31.01 -6.77
N GLY A 53 -25.16 30.53 -7.25
CA GLY A 53 -26.20 31.34 -7.89
C GLY A 53 -27.54 30.98 -7.24
N HIS A 54 -28.22 31.96 -6.64
CA HIS A 54 -29.45 31.78 -5.87
C HIS A 54 -29.36 30.79 -4.69
N GLY A 55 -28.17 30.60 -4.12
CA GLY A 55 -27.95 29.65 -3.02
C GLY A 55 -27.66 28.20 -3.46
N GLU A 56 -27.67 27.90 -4.76
CA GLU A 56 -27.24 26.61 -5.30
C GLU A 56 -25.82 26.70 -5.90
N PRO A 57 -24.95 25.69 -5.68
CA PRO A 57 -23.64 25.63 -6.33
C PRO A 57 -23.80 25.20 -7.80
N HIS A 58 -23.40 26.05 -8.75
CA HIS A 58 -23.49 25.80 -10.20
C HIS A 58 -22.24 25.14 -10.78
N ALA A 59 -21.09 25.30 -10.13
CA ALA A 59 -19.84 24.68 -10.55
C ALA A 59 -18.92 24.44 -9.34
N ALA A 60 -18.28 23.27 -9.31
CA ALA A 60 -17.18 22.96 -8.41
C ALA A 60 -15.99 22.53 -9.26
N VAL A 61 -14.92 23.32 -9.26
CA VAL A 61 -13.69 23.01 -9.99
C VAL A 61 -12.62 22.67 -8.96
N HIS A 62 -12.13 21.42 -9.00
CA HIS A 62 -11.01 20.99 -8.17
C HIS A 62 -9.76 20.86 -9.04
N VAL A 63 -8.92 21.89 -9.03
CA VAL A 63 -7.58 21.84 -9.64
C VAL A 63 -6.69 20.98 -8.74
N VAL A 64 -6.13 19.89 -9.27
CA VAL A 64 -5.12 19.09 -8.59
C VAL A 64 -3.76 19.61 -9.02
N GLU A 65 -3.09 20.41 -8.18
CA GLU A 65 -1.68 20.71 -8.40
C GLU A 65 -0.86 19.44 -8.18
N HIS A 66 -0.09 19.03 -9.18
CA HIS A 66 1.00 18.07 -9.01
C HIS A 66 2.22 18.83 -8.46
N PRO A 67 2.90 18.34 -7.41
CA PRO A 67 4.29 18.72 -7.18
C PRO A 67 5.07 18.20 -8.40
N GLY A 68 5.49 19.11 -9.27
CA GLY A 68 6.21 18.75 -10.48
C GLY A 68 7.55 18.11 -10.15
N ASP A 69 7.68 16.81 -10.42
CA ASP A 69 8.98 16.21 -10.67
C ASP A 69 9.42 16.54 -12.10
N ARG A 70 10.67 16.99 -12.21
CA ARG A 70 11.31 17.44 -13.45
C ARG A 70 11.25 16.34 -14.53
N GLY A 71 10.64 16.65 -15.67
CA GLY A 71 11.02 16.06 -16.97
C GLY A 71 10.06 15.05 -17.61
N GLY A 72 8.82 14.89 -17.14
CA GLY A 72 7.81 14.07 -17.84
C GLY A 72 6.98 14.89 -18.84
N SER A 73 6.85 14.44 -20.09
CA SER A 73 5.89 15.02 -21.04
C SER A 73 4.44 14.81 -20.55
N PRO A 74 3.54 15.79 -20.70
CA PRO A 74 2.16 15.68 -20.21
C PRO A 74 1.41 14.54 -20.92
N GLY A 75 1.13 13.49 -20.15
CA GLY A 75 0.24 12.40 -20.54
C GLY A 75 -1.23 12.81 -20.34
N GLN A 76 -2.08 12.41 -21.28
CA GLN A 76 -3.49 12.78 -21.36
C GLN A 76 -4.25 12.59 -20.04
N GLU A 77 -4.73 13.69 -19.48
CA GLU A 77 -5.66 13.70 -18.36
C GLU A 77 -7.08 13.46 -18.87
N HIS A 78 -7.75 12.42 -18.36
CA HIS A 78 -9.20 12.34 -18.44
C HIS A 78 -9.79 13.21 -17.33
N VAL A 79 -10.10 14.45 -17.67
CA VAL A 79 -10.98 15.29 -16.85
C VAL A 79 -12.34 14.58 -16.80
N LEU A 80 -12.72 14.05 -15.63
CA LEU A 80 -14.09 13.67 -15.36
C LEU A 80 -14.92 14.95 -15.47
N GLY A 81 -15.77 15.04 -16.49
CA GLY A 81 -16.26 16.29 -17.06
C GLY A 81 -16.80 17.34 -16.08
N ILE A 82 -16.72 18.60 -16.52
CA ILE A 82 -17.40 19.73 -15.90
C ILE A 82 -18.90 19.59 -16.22
N GLY A 83 -19.65 19.04 -15.28
CA GLY A 83 -21.11 18.93 -15.36
C GLY A 83 -21.77 19.73 -14.25
N THR A 84 -22.97 20.24 -14.51
CA THR A 84 -23.83 20.76 -13.44
C THR A 84 -24.10 19.62 -12.43
N ALA A 85 -24.34 19.95 -11.16
CA ALA A 85 -24.69 18.98 -10.11
C ALA A 85 -25.93 18.08 -10.44
N ARG A 86 -26.58 18.30 -11.60
CA ARG A 86 -27.67 17.49 -12.14
C ARG A 86 -27.24 16.22 -12.88
N THR A 87 -26.00 16.10 -13.35
CA THR A 87 -25.50 14.85 -13.94
C THR A 87 -24.71 14.04 -12.93
N ARG A 88 -25.26 12.91 -12.50
CA ARG A 88 -24.54 11.94 -11.65
C ARG A 88 -23.24 11.52 -12.36
N PRO A 89 -22.06 11.70 -11.73
CA PRO A 89 -20.81 11.29 -12.34
C PRO A 89 -20.84 9.78 -12.63
N ALA A 90 -20.28 9.39 -13.77
CA ALA A 90 -20.29 7.99 -14.20
C ALA A 90 -18.91 7.55 -14.66
N ILE A 91 -18.59 6.30 -14.36
CA ILE A 91 -17.39 5.62 -14.83
C ILE A 91 -17.80 4.60 -15.88
N THR A 92 -17.00 4.47 -16.94
CA THR A 92 -17.20 3.45 -17.95
C THR A 92 -15.98 2.54 -18.04
N ALA A 93 -16.21 1.27 -18.34
CA ALA A 93 -15.19 0.26 -18.49
C ALA A 93 -15.67 -0.86 -19.42
N SER A 94 -14.77 -1.76 -19.79
CA SER A 94 -15.08 -3.00 -20.49
C SER A 94 -14.73 -4.17 -19.59
N CYS A 95 -15.70 -5.07 -19.38
CA CYS A 95 -15.51 -6.33 -18.66
C CYS A 95 -15.97 -7.49 -19.56
N PRO A 96 -15.33 -8.68 -19.47
CA PRO A 96 -15.91 -9.87 -20.09
C PRO A 96 -17.34 -10.08 -19.57
N PRO A 97 -18.31 -10.39 -20.45
CA PRO A 97 -19.70 -10.62 -20.05
C PRO A 97 -19.83 -11.64 -18.91
N GLY A 98 -20.70 -11.34 -17.93
CA GLY A 98 -20.95 -12.25 -16.80
C GLY A 98 -19.83 -12.33 -15.76
N THR A 99 -18.81 -11.48 -15.84
CA THR A 99 -17.82 -11.33 -14.76
C THR A 99 -18.28 -10.34 -13.70
N GLN A 100 -17.90 -10.58 -12.44
CA GLN A 100 -18.24 -9.72 -11.32
C GLN A 100 -17.49 -8.38 -11.45
N VAL A 101 -18.24 -7.29 -11.57
CA VAL A 101 -17.69 -5.95 -11.55
C VAL A 101 -17.44 -5.55 -10.10
N ASN A 102 -16.22 -5.08 -9.83
CA ASN A 102 -15.80 -4.51 -8.56
C ASN A 102 -15.28 -3.09 -8.80
N LEU A 103 -15.54 -2.19 -7.85
CA LEU A 103 -15.03 -0.83 -7.88
C LEU A 103 -14.11 -0.58 -6.69
N TRP A 104 -12.87 -0.20 -6.99
CA TRP A 104 -11.88 0.26 -6.03
C TRP A 104 -11.84 1.78 -5.99
N ALA A 105 -12.50 2.36 -4.99
CA ALA A 105 -12.59 3.81 -4.82
C ALA A 105 -12.24 4.21 -3.38
N PRO A 106 -10.97 4.05 -2.94
CA PRO A 106 -10.59 4.16 -1.53
C PRO A 106 -10.80 5.56 -0.94
N HIS A 107 -10.86 6.60 -1.79
CA HIS A 107 -11.09 7.99 -1.37
C HIS A 107 -12.49 8.51 -1.72
N PHE A 108 -13.40 7.63 -2.14
CA PHE A 108 -14.78 7.99 -2.46
C PHE A 108 -15.70 7.76 -1.25
N SER A 109 -16.64 8.67 -1.06
CA SER A 109 -17.72 8.55 -0.06
C SER A 109 -19.04 8.83 -0.77
N GLY A 110 -20.01 7.93 -0.59
CA GLY A 110 -21.27 7.94 -1.33
C GLY A 110 -21.68 6.55 -1.79
N THR A 111 -22.51 6.48 -2.83
CA THR A 111 -22.98 5.20 -3.38
C THR A 111 -22.57 5.02 -4.83
N ALA A 112 -22.34 3.76 -5.23
CA ALA A 112 -22.13 3.39 -6.63
C ALA A 112 -23.06 2.24 -7.03
N ARG A 113 -23.50 2.22 -8.28
CA ARG A 113 -24.30 1.10 -8.83
C ARG A 113 -24.01 0.91 -10.31
N LEU A 114 -24.20 -0.31 -10.81
CA LEU A 114 -24.25 -0.55 -12.25
C LEU A 114 -25.53 0.06 -12.84
N ALA A 115 -25.41 0.72 -13.99
CA ALA A 115 -26.57 1.26 -14.71
C ALA A 115 -27.56 0.16 -15.16
N SER A 116 -27.06 -1.06 -15.38
CA SER A 116 -27.85 -2.23 -15.76
C SER A 116 -28.43 -3.02 -14.57
N GLY A 117 -28.13 -2.62 -13.34
CA GLY A 117 -28.48 -3.35 -12.12
C GLY A 117 -29.23 -2.52 -11.09
N THR A 118 -29.73 -3.20 -10.06
CA THR A 118 -30.42 -2.59 -8.91
C THR A 118 -29.55 -2.48 -7.67
N ASP A 119 -28.48 -3.29 -7.60
CA ASP A 119 -27.61 -3.36 -6.44
C ASP A 119 -26.82 -2.06 -6.29
N THR A 120 -26.79 -1.56 -5.06
CA THR A 120 -26.12 -0.31 -4.70
C THR A 120 -25.08 -0.59 -3.63
N ALA A 121 -23.83 -0.29 -3.94
CA ALA A 121 -22.72 -0.36 -3.01
C ALA A 121 -22.52 0.98 -2.29
N VAL A 122 -22.10 0.91 -1.03
CA VAL A 122 -21.85 2.07 -0.17
C VAL A 122 -20.37 2.20 0.13
N PHE A 123 -19.79 3.34 -0.18
CA PHE A 123 -18.39 3.66 0.07
C PHE A 123 -18.26 4.65 1.22
N ARG A 124 -17.36 4.36 2.16
CA ARG A 124 -17.18 5.14 3.39
C ARG A 124 -15.71 5.56 3.57
N SER A 125 -15.29 6.54 2.79
CA SER A 125 -14.00 7.20 2.97
C SER A 125 -14.10 8.38 3.95
N MET A 126 -13.10 8.54 4.81
CA MET A 126 -12.90 9.74 5.60
C MET A 126 -11.44 10.17 5.50
N THR A 127 -11.21 11.35 4.90
CA THR A 127 -9.87 11.92 4.71
C THR A 127 -9.08 11.93 6.03
N GLY A 128 -7.90 11.33 6.02
CA GLY A 128 -7.02 11.23 7.19
C GLY A 128 -7.44 10.21 8.25
N ARG A 129 -8.53 9.46 8.05
CA ARG A 129 -9.06 8.51 9.05
C ARG A 129 -9.33 7.11 8.50
N SER A 130 -9.96 6.98 7.34
CA SER A 130 -10.30 5.67 6.76
C SER A 130 -10.41 5.73 5.24
N LEU A 131 -10.08 4.60 4.60
CA LEU A 131 -10.30 4.38 3.17
C LEU A 131 -11.57 3.53 2.99
N ALA A 132 -12.31 3.76 1.91
CA ALA A 132 -13.41 2.88 1.54
C ALA A 132 -12.88 1.52 1.05
N ALA A 133 -13.63 0.45 1.33
CA ALA A 133 -13.34 -0.87 0.80
C ALA A 133 -13.59 -0.91 -0.72
N MET A 134 -13.01 -1.92 -1.38
CA MET A 134 -13.44 -2.31 -2.72
C MET A 134 -14.81 -2.98 -2.59
N GLU A 135 -15.76 -2.58 -3.43
CA GLU A 135 -17.12 -3.11 -3.37
C GLU A 135 -17.51 -3.81 -4.68
N PRO A 136 -18.23 -4.94 -4.60
CA PRO A 136 -18.88 -5.56 -5.74
C PRO A 136 -20.09 -4.72 -6.19
N LEU A 137 -20.28 -4.56 -7.50
CA LEU A 137 -21.40 -3.80 -8.07
C LEU A 137 -22.41 -4.66 -8.84
N GLY A 138 -22.10 -5.95 -9.02
CA GLY A 138 -22.91 -6.93 -9.76
C GLY A 138 -22.19 -7.47 -10.99
N GLN A 139 -22.92 -8.18 -11.84
CA GLN A 139 -22.37 -8.85 -13.02
C GLN A 139 -22.29 -7.92 -14.23
N ALA A 140 -21.24 -8.07 -15.04
CA ALA A 140 -21.09 -7.36 -16.31
C ALA A 140 -22.19 -7.79 -17.30
N PRO A 141 -22.83 -6.84 -18.01
CA PRO A 141 -23.89 -7.16 -18.96
C PRO A 141 -23.36 -7.96 -20.16
N ALA A 142 -24.26 -8.59 -20.91
CA ALA A 142 -23.94 -9.36 -22.11
C ALA A 142 -23.12 -8.59 -23.16
N SER A 143 -23.27 -7.26 -23.19
CA SER A 143 -22.52 -6.37 -24.08
C SER A 143 -21.05 -6.17 -23.69
N GLY A 144 -20.66 -6.56 -22.47
CA GLY A 144 -19.36 -6.28 -21.87
C GLY A 144 -19.09 -4.82 -21.54
N ARG A 145 -19.97 -3.89 -21.94
CA ARG A 145 -19.83 -2.45 -21.65
C ARG A 145 -20.45 -2.12 -20.30
N VAL A 146 -19.60 -1.70 -19.37
CA VAL A 146 -19.98 -1.35 -18.01
C VAL A 146 -20.12 0.16 -17.87
N ARG A 147 -21.22 0.60 -17.26
CA ARG A 147 -21.44 1.97 -16.81
C ARG A 147 -21.81 1.96 -15.33
N ILE A 148 -21.01 2.63 -14.52
CA ILE A 148 -21.20 2.74 -13.08
C ILE A 148 -21.64 4.16 -12.78
N GLU A 149 -22.78 4.32 -12.14
CA GLU A 149 -23.28 5.60 -11.66
C GLU A 149 -22.80 5.85 -10.23
N LEU A 150 -22.31 7.05 -9.97
CA LEU A 150 -21.83 7.49 -8.66
C LEU A 150 -22.75 8.58 -8.10
N VAL A 151 -23.01 8.50 -6.81
CA VAL A 151 -23.69 9.53 -6.04
C VAL A 151 -22.79 9.89 -4.86
N PRO A 152 -21.89 10.89 -5.02
CA PRO A 152 -21.03 11.33 -3.92
C PRO A 152 -21.86 12.00 -2.82
N ASP A 153 -21.56 11.72 -1.56
CA ASP A 153 -22.11 12.47 -0.42
C ASP A 153 -21.14 13.54 0.11
N ARG A 154 -19.87 13.47 -0.29
CA ARG A 154 -18.78 14.39 0.05
C ARG A 154 -17.74 14.46 -1.07
N PRO A 155 -16.87 15.49 -1.09
CA PRO A 155 -15.73 15.53 -1.99
C PRO A 155 -14.83 14.30 -1.83
N GLY A 156 -14.47 13.69 -2.96
CA GLY A 156 -13.65 12.48 -3.00
C GLY A 156 -13.12 12.24 -4.42
N ARG A 157 -12.26 11.23 -4.56
CA ARG A 157 -11.67 10.88 -5.86
C ARG A 157 -11.79 9.38 -6.11
N VAL A 158 -12.01 9.03 -7.39
CA VAL A 158 -11.89 7.66 -7.88
C VAL A 158 -10.65 7.59 -8.76
N PRO A 159 -9.67 6.70 -8.47
CA PRO A 159 -8.45 6.61 -9.24
C PRO A 159 -8.68 6.07 -10.66
N PRO A 160 -7.77 6.33 -11.62
CA PRO A 160 -7.80 5.64 -12.91
C PRO A 160 -7.63 4.13 -12.70
N GLY A 161 -8.25 3.33 -13.56
CA GLY A 161 -8.19 1.86 -13.44
C GLY A 161 -8.94 1.29 -12.22
N ALA A 162 -9.87 2.06 -11.64
CA ALA A 162 -10.65 1.64 -10.46
C ALA A 162 -11.59 0.44 -10.68
N VAL A 163 -11.88 0.06 -11.93
CA VAL A 163 -12.82 -1.02 -12.23
C VAL A 163 -12.07 -2.33 -12.42
N GLY A 164 -12.41 -3.33 -11.61
CA GLY A 164 -11.90 -4.69 -11.72
C GLY A 164 -12.99 -5.66 -12.14
N CYS A 165 -12.69 -6.56 -13.08
CA CYS A 165 -13.60 -7.60 -13.53
C CYS A 165 -13.10 -8.96 -13.03
N LEU A 166 -13.87 -9.61 -12.15
CA LEU A 166 -13.50 -10.89 -11.54
C LEU A 166 -14.33 -12.03 -12.15
N ASP A 167 -13.65 -12.98 -12.78
CA ASP A 167 -14.25 -14.26 -13.16
C ASP A 167 -14.32 -15.15 -11.91
N THR A 168 -15.47 -15.15 -11.25
CA THR A 168 -15.68 -15.92 -10.01
C THR A 168 -15.65 -17.41 -10.26
N ALA A 169 -16.18 -17.89 -11.39
CA ALA A 169 -16.14 -19.31 -11.74
C ALA A 169 -14.70 -19.82 -11.92
N ARG A 170 -13.85 -19.02 -12.59
CA ARG A 170 -12.43 -19.36 -12.73
C ARG A 170 -11.68 -19.28 -11.40
N LEU A 171 -12.00 -18.29 -10.55
CA LEU A 171 -11.43 -18.19 -9.22
C LEU A 171 -11.81 -19.41 -8.37
N ASP A 172 -13.08 -19.78 -8.35
CA ASP A 172 -13.61 -20.91 -7.59
C ASP A 172 -13.01 -22.23 -8.08
N ALA A 173 -12.89 -22.44 -9.38
CA ALA A 173 -12.23 -23.61 -9.95
C ALA A 173 -10.74 -23.68 -9.55
N ALA A 174 -10.05 -22.53 -9.50
CA ALA A 174 -8.67 -22.46 -9.05
C ALA A 174 -8.56 -22.76 -7.54
N ALA A 175 -9.44 -22.21 -6.71
CA ALA A 175 -9.49 -22.46 -5.28
C ALA A 175 -9.80 -23.94 -4.98
N ALA A 176 -10.81 -24.51 -5.62
CA ALA A 176 -11.18 -25.92 -5.50
C ALA A 176 -10.01 -26.84 -5.87
N ARG A 177 -9.28 -26.54 -6.96
CA ARG A 177 -8.08 -27.28 -7.33
C ARG A 177 -7.01 -27.21 -6.25
N LEU A 178 -6.73 -26.02 -5.72
CA LEU A 178 -5.74 -25.84 -4.65
C LEU A 178 -6.12 -26.60 -3.39
N THR A 179 -7.40 -26.56 -2.98
CA THR A 179 -7.92 -27.32 -1.85
C THR A 179 -7.80 -28.82 -2.08
N ALA A 180 -8.17 -29.31 -3.25
CA ALA A 180 -8.11 -30.74 -3.58
C ALA A 180 -6.66 -31.29 -3.59
N THR A 181 -5.69 -30.46 -3.94
CA THR A 181 -4.26 -30.84 -3.95
C THR A 181 -3.48 -30.42 -2.70
N GLY A 182 -4.16 -29.76 -1.76
CA GLY A 182 -3.56 -29.20 -0.55
C GLY A 182 -3.22 -30.27 0.48
N ALA A 183 -2.61 -29.83 1.59
CA ALA A 183 -2.33 -30.71 2.71
C ALA A 183 -3.63 -31.25 3.34
N THR A 184 -3.66 -32.55 3.64
CA THR A 184 -4.81 -33.23 4.27
C THR A 184 -4.84 -33.06 5.79
N ALA A 185 -3.67 -32.82 6.38
CA ALA A 185 -3.53 -32.49 7.80
C ALA A 185 -2.35 -31.53 7.97
N VAL A 186 -2.50 -30.56 8.88
CA VAL A 186 -1.42 -29.63 9.26
C VAL A 186 -1.40 -29.54 10.78
N THR A 187 -0.22 -29.72 11.37
CA THR A 187 0.02 -29.48 12.80
C THR A 187 1.14 -28.46 12.96
N VAL A 188 1.03 -27.62 13.99
CA VAL A 188 2.03 -26.61 14.31
C VAL A 188 2.37 -26.72 15.80
N SER A 189 3.65 -26.86 16.10
CA SER A 189 4.18 -26.96 17.47
C SER A 189 5.60 -26.42 17.53
N ASP A 190 5.93 -25.61 18.55
CA ASP A 190 7.30 -25.17 18.84
C ASP A 190 8.08 -24.59 17.64
N GLY A 191 7.43 -23.73 16.85
CA GLY A 191 8.04 -23.15 15.65
C GLY A 191 8.23 -24.13 14.50
N THR A 192 7.64 -25.32 14.60
CA THR A 192 7.65 -26.37 13.59
C THR A 192 6.25 -26.55 13.02
N LEU A 193 6.16 -26.63 11.71
CA LEU A 193 4.97 -27.00 10.96
C LEU A 193 5.20 -28.37 10.34
N HIS A 194 4.25 -29.28 10.55
CA HIS A 194 4.18 -30.56 9.85
C HIS A 194 2.90 -30.58 9.01
N ALA A 195 3.01 -31.02 7.78
CA ALA A 195 1.88 -31.19 6.88
C ALA A 195 1.92 -32.58 6.22
N GLN A 196 0.76 -33.23 6.13
CA GLN A 196 0.57 -34.43 5.32
C GLN A 196 0.01 -34.04 3.96
N LEU A 197 0.58 -34.63 2.92
CA LEU A 197 0.27 -34.33 1.52
C LEU A 197 -0.39 -35.55 0.87
N PRO A 198 -1.33 -35.35 -0.06
CA PRO A 198 -1.86 -36.42 -0.88
C PRO A 198 -0.75 -37.19 -1.63
N PRO A 199 -0.90 -38.50 -1.86
CA PRO A 199 0.02 -39.24 -2.71
C PRO A 199 0.13 -38.62 -4.11
N GLY A 200 1.34 -38.56 -4.65
CA GLY A 200 1.59 -37.98 -5.98
C GLY A 200 1.67 -36.45 -6.03
N SER A 201 1.63 -35.77 -4.87
CA SER A 201 1.87 -34.33 -4.79
C SER A 201 3.21 -33.96 -5.43
N LYS A 202 3.19 -33.00 -6.36
CA LYS A 202 4.34 -32.56 -7.14
C LYS A 202 4.35 -31.05 -7.35
N GLY A 203 5.51 -30.49 -7.67
CA GLY A 203 5.64 -29.06 -7.98
C GLY A 203 6.10 -28.27 -6.75
N LEU A 204 5.28 -27.32 -6.29
CA LEU A 204 5.65 -26.43 -5.20
C LEU A 204 4.61 -26.47 -4.08
N ALA A 205 4.99 -26.97 -2.92
CA ALA A 205 4.22 -26.74 -1.70
C ALA A 205 4.46 -25.30 -1.24
N VAL A 206 3.37 -24.55 -1.05
CA VAL A 206 3.40 -23.19 -0.52
C VAL A 206 2.75 -23.21 0.85
N VAL A 207 3.46 -22.73 1.85
CA VAL A 207 2.95 -22.57 3.21
C VAL A 207 2.56 -21.11 3.40
N ALA A 208 1.37 -20.85 3.92
CA ALA A 208 0.84 -19.50 4.17
C ALA A 208 1.51 -18.82 5.38
N ALA A 209 2.84 -18.84 5.42
CA ALA A 209 3.68 -18.17 6.38
C ALA A 209 4.78 -17.39 5.63
N PRO A 210 5.13 -16.16 6.07
CA PRO A 210 6.18 -15.37 5.43
C PRO A 210 7.52 -16.09 5.43
N ARG A 211 8.22 -16.04 4.29
CA ARG A 211 9.58 -16.55 4.16
C ARG A 211 10.57 -15.53 4.74
N ILE A 212 10.84 -15.65 6.03
CA ILE A 212 11.93 -14.94 6.71
C ILE A 212 13.17 -15.83 6.93
N ALA A 213 14.31 -15.22 7.28
CA ALA A 213 15.53 -15.97 7.61
C ALA A 213 15.32 -16.82 8.88
N GLY A 214 15.78 -18.08 8.84
CA GLY A 214 15.63 -19.04 9.94
C GLY A 214 14.75 -20.24 9.61
N TRP A 215 13.88 -20.13 8.61
CA TRP A 215 13.06 -21.26 8.13
C TRP A 215 13.89 -22.29 7.37
N ARG A 216 13.72 -23.56 7.76
CA ARG A 216 14.26 -24.72 7.05
C ARG A 216 13.16 -25.76 6.86
N CYS A 217 13.07 -26.34 5.68
CA CYS A 217 12.04 -27.32 5.34
C CYS A 217 12.63 -28.59 4.73
N ALA A 218 11.96 -29.71 5.00
CA ALA A 218 12.21 -31.03 4.44
C ALA A 218 10.90 -31.56 3.84
N ALA A 219 10.96 -32.13 2.64
CA ALA A 219 9.88 -32.89 2.04
C ALA A 219 10.17 -34.38 2.22
N GLY A 220 9.22 -35.16 2.73
CA GLY A 220 9.44 -36.55 3.13
C GLY A 220 10.58 -36.69 4.13
N ASP A 221 11.38 -37.74 3.97
CA ASP A 221 12.59 -38.02 4.76
C ASP A 221 13.85 -37.32 4.23
N GLY A 222 13.67 -36.35 3.32
CA GLY A 222 14.77 -35.58 2.75
C GLY A 222 15.46 -34.65 3.77
N PRO A 223 16.67 -34.15 3.47
CA PRO A 223 17.37 -33.25 4.38
C PRO A 223 16.67 -31.89 4.47
N ALA A 224 16.62 -31.31 5.67
CA ALA A 224 16.08 -29.97 5.89
C ALA A 224 16.98 -28.89 5.26
N ARG A 225 16.44 -28.17 4.27
CA ARG A 225 17.11 -27.11 3.51
C ARG A 225 16.50 -25.75 3.84
N PRO A 226 17.23 -24.63 3.68
CA PRO A 226 16.64 -23.30 3.79
C PRO A 226 15.41 -23.19 2.89
N ALA A 227 14.31 -22.66 3.44
CA ALA A 227 13.07 -22.50 2.68
C ALA A 227 13.27 -21.60 1.45
N ARG A 228 12.69 -22.02 0.31
CA ARG A 228 12.55 -21.14 -0.87
C ARG A 228 11.37 -20.20 -0.66
N GLN A 229 11.17 -19.29 -1.60
CA GLN A 229 10.09 -18.32 -1.56
C GLN A 229 9.21 -18.39 -2.80
N TYR A 230 7.91 -18.17 -2.61
CA TYR A 230 6.94 -17.94 -3.68
C TYR A 230 6.03 -16.78 -3.25
N HIS A 231 6.11 -15.65 -3.95
CA HIS A 231 5.43 -14.41 -3.57
C HIS A 231 5.63 -13.99 -2.10
N GLY A 232 6.83 -14.21 -1.55
CA GLY A 232 7.15 -13.89 -0.15
C GLY A 232 6.70 -14.93 0.87
N LEU A 233 5.99 -15.98 0.45
CA LEU A 233 5.62 -17.12 1.28
C LEU A 233 6.66 -18.23 1.23
N ILE A 234 6.71 -19.07 2.27
CA ILE A 234 7.56 -20.26 2.31
C ILE A 234 7.17 -21.21 1.18
N ALA A 235 8.17 -21.68 0.44
CA ALA A 235 8.00 -22.58 -0.68
C ALA A 235 8.97 -23.75 -0.63
N VAL A 236 8.48 -24.95 -0.94
CA VAL A 236 9.23 -26.20 -0.90
C VAL A 236 8.96 -27.01 -2.17
N PRO A 237 10.00 -27.30 -2.99
CA PRO A 237 9.84 -28.18 -4.14
C PRO A 237 9.45 -29.59 -3.71
N LEU A 238 8.53 -30.20 -4.45
CA LEU A 238 8.09 -31.58 -4.28
C LEU A 238 8.35 -32.37 -5.55
N ASP A 239 8.92 -33.55 -5.39
CA ASP A 239 8.94 -34.62 -6.37
C ASP A 239 7.82 -35.61 -6.00
N ALA A 240 7.22 -36.28 -6.98
CA ALA A 240 5.95 -37.02 -6.82
C ALA A 240 5.92 -38.16 -5.77
N GLY A 241 7.02 -38.41 -5.06
CA GLY A 241 7.15 -39.43 -4.01
C GLY A 241 6.97 -38.94 -2.57
N GLN A 242 6.89 -37.64 -2.30
CA GLN A 242 6.75 -37.15 -0.92
C GLN A 242 5.29 -36.98 -0.49
N THR A 243 4.97 -37.50 0.69
CA THR A 243 3.65 -37.42 1.34
C THR A 243 3.65 -36.60 2.62
N SER A 244 4.78 -35.99 2.97
CA SER A 244 4.91 -35.14 4.15
C SER A 244 5.81 -33.95 3.90
N LEU A 245 5.59 -32.90 4.67
CA LEU A 245 6.39 -31.68 4.69
C LEU A 245 6.63 -31.27 6.15
N THR A 246 7.87 -31.00 6.49
CA THR A 246 8.25 -30.44 7.80
C THR A 246 9.01 -29.16 7.61
N CYS A 247 8.57 -28.07 8.24
CA CYS A 247 9.25 -26.77 8.23
C CYS A 247 9.50 -26.31 9.66
N THR A 248 10.75 -26.04 10.01
CA THR A 248 11.17 -25.59 11.35
C THR A 248 11.73 -24.19 11.27
N PHE A 249 11.30 -23.31 12.16
CA PHE A 249 11.86 -21.96 12.31
C PHE A 249 12.93 -21.94 13.40
N HIS A 250 14.15 -21.54 13.00
CA HIS A 250 15.25 -21.31 13.92
C HIS A 250 15.60 -19.81 13.90
N PRO A 251 15.23 -19.04 14.94
CA PRO A 251 15.47 -17.60 14.98
C PRO A 251 16.96 -17.29 14.76
N PRO A 252 17.30 -16.45 13.75
CA PRO A 252 18.67 -16.03 13.56
C PRO A 252 19.11 -15.23 14.79
N GLY A 253 20.35 -15.45 15.23
CA GLY A 253 20.94 -14.70 16.35
C GLY A 253 20.72 -15.30 17.74
N LEU A 254 19.83 -16.28 17.93
CA LEU A 254 19.66 -16.92 19.24
C LEU A 254 20.98 -17.53 19.75
N ARG A 255 21.69 -18.25 18.88
CA ARG A 255 23.00 -18.83 19.21
C ARG A 255 24.00 -17.75 19.60
N LEU A 256 24.12 -16.70 18.80
CA LEU A 256 25.04 -15.58 19.07
C LEU A 256 24.70 -14.88 20.40
N GLY A 257 23.41 -14.62 20.64
CA GLY A 257 22.92 -14.04 21.88
C GLY A 257 23.26 -14.90 23.09
N THR A 258 23.04 -16.22 23.02
CA THR A 258 23.38 -17.13 24.12
C THR A 258 24.89 -17.20 24.37
N THR A 259 25.71 -17.22 23.32
CA THR A 259 27.18 -17.25 23.47
C THR A 259 27.72 -15.96 24.09
N VAL A 260 27.22 -14.81 23.63
CA VAL A 260 27.62 -13.51 24.19
C VAL A 260 27.13 -13.38 25.62
N GLY A 261 25.88 -13.74 25.89
CA GLY A 261 25.30 -13.71 27.23
C GLY A 261 26.05 -14.59 28.23
N LEU A 262 26.36 -15.84 27.86
CA LEU A 262 27.15 -16.75 28.71
C LEU A 262 28.56 -16.20 28.94
N ALA A 263 29.24 -15.72 27.89
CA ALA A 263 30.57 -15.14 28.03
C ALA A 263 30.56 -13.93 28.97
N SER A 264 29.59 -13.02 28.83
CA SER A 264 29.42 -11.87 29.72
C SER A 264 29.15 -12.30 31.17
N LEU A 265 28.30 -13.30 31.38
CA LEU A 265 28.02 -13.85 32.71
C LEU A 265 29.27 -14.49 33.34
N THR A 266 30.05 -15.25 32.57
CA THR A 266 31.30 -15.85 33.04
C THR A 266 32.30 -14.77 33.44
N VAL A 267 32.48 -13.72 32.64
CA VAL A 267 33.34 -12.58 32.98
C VAL A 267 32.88 -11.93 34.29
N LEU A 268 31.57 -11.71 34.47
CA LEU A 268 31.02 -11.13 35.70
C LEU A 268 31.28 -12.00 36.93
N LEU A 269 31.10 -13.33 36.80
CA LEU A 269 31.37 -14.29 37.87
C LEU A 269 32.86 -14.31 38.26
N LEU A 270 33.77 -14.23 37.27
CA LEU A 270 35.21 -14.17 37.53
C LEU A 270 35.62 -12.87 38.24
N LEU A 271 35.05 -11.73 37.83
CA LEU A 271 35.33 -10.43 38.47
C LEU A 271 34.82 -10.38 39.92
N THR A 272 33.60 -10.88 40.16
CA THR A 272 33.00 -10.90 41.51
C THR A 272 33.74 -11.87 42.45
N ALA A 273 34.09 -13.07 41.98
CA ALA A 273 34.91 -14.01 42.74
C ALA A 273 36.30 -13.44 43.03
N GLY A 274 36.95 -12.82 42.04
CA GLY A 274 38.24 -12.16 42.22
C GLY A 274 38.20 -11.02 43.25
N ALA A 275 37.16 -10.18 43.21
CA ALA A 275 36.95 -9.12 44.20
C ALA A 275 36.71 -9.68 45.61
N ALA A 276 35.93 -10.76 45.74
CA ALA A 276 35.68 -11.42 47.02
C ALA A 276 36.95 -12.03 47.61
N VAL A 277 37.78 -12.69 46.78
CA VAL A 277 39.08 -13.22 47.20
C VAL A 277 40.03 -12.10 47.63
N ARG A 278 40.09 -10.98 46.89
CA ARG A 278 40.91 -9.82 47.26
C ARG A 278 40.47 -9.21 48.60
N ARG A 279 39.15 -9.05 48.81
CA ARG A 279 38.61 -8.56 50.10
C ARG A 279 38.98 -9.49 51.26
N ARG A 280 38.93 -10.81 51.07
CA ARG A 280 39.34 -11.78 52.10
C ARG A 280 40.85 -11.77 52.40
N ARG A 281 41.68 -11.38 51.43
CA ARG A 281 43.13 -11.25 51.60
C ARG A 281 43.57 -9.90 52.14
N THR A 282 42.64 -8.96 52.32
CA THR A 282 42.97 -7.67 52.95
C THR A 282 43.03 -7.91 54.46
N PRO A 283 44.18 -7.77 55.12
CA PRO A 283 44.29 -7.99 56.57
C PRO A 283 43.35 -7.04 57.31
N ALA A 284 42.68 -7.53 58.36
CA ALA A 284 41.87 -6.68 59.23
C ALA A 284 42.73 -5.52 59.75
N PRO A 285 42.24 -4.26 59.73
CA PRO A 285 42.96 -3.15 60.32
C PRO A 285 43.32 -3.50 61.77
N ALA A 286 44.59 -3.32 62.13
CA ALA A 286 45.04 -3.54 63.51
C ALA A 286 44.17 -2.72 64.49
N PRO A 287 43.79 -3.28 65.65
CA PRO A 287 42.95 -2.58 66.59
C PRO A 287 43.60 -1.26 66.99
N THR A 288 42.86 -0.16 66.78
CA THR A 288 43.28 1.18 67.15
C THR A 288 43.47 1.23 68.66
N THR A 289 44.72 1.36 69.10
CA THR A 289 45.06 1.61 70.51
C THR A 289 44.31 2.86 71.00
N PRO A 290 43.64 2.82 72.17
CA PRO A 290 42.95 4.00 72.70
C PRO A 290 43.96 5.12 72.99
N PRO A 291 43.60 6.40 72.77
CA PRO A 291 44.49 7.51 73.08
C PRO A 291 44.77 7.58 74.58
N ALA A 292 46.05 7.73 74.92
CA ALA A 292 46.53 7.85 76.30
C ALA A 292 45.95 9.09 77.01
N PRO A 293 45.77 9.07 78.34
CA PRO A 293 45.18 10.18 79.09
C PRO A 293 46.11 11.39 79.04
N ARG A 294 45.56 12.57 78.71
CA ARG A 294 46.27 13.85 78.84
C ARG A 294 46.53 14.14 80.32
N GLU A 295 47.79 13.98 80.70
CA GLU A 295 48.35 14.41 81.98
C GLU A 295 48.31 15.95 82.08
N ARG A 296 47.64 16.44 83.12
CA ARG A 296 47.47 17.86 83.46
C ARG A 296 48.70 18.29 84.27
N ALA A 297 49.63 19.02 83.65
CA ALA A 297 50.70 19.70 84.36
C ALA A 297 50.28 21.12 84.74
N THR A 298 50.37 21.39 86.04
CA THR A 298 50.06 22.61 86.78
C THR A 298 51.35 23.41 87.05
N ALA A 299 51.20 24.73 87.26
CA ALA A 299 52.11 25.70 87.89
C ALA A 299 53.30 26.24 87.06
N ALA A 300 53.77 27.48 87.18
CA ALA A 300 53.42 28.75 87.88
C ALA A 300 54.62 29.71 87.63
N PRO A 301 54.73 30.89 88.27
CA PRO A 301 53.76 31.94 88.60
C PRO A 301 53.84 33.16 87.66
#